data_AF-A0A956CG84-F1
#
_entry.id   AF-A0A956CG84-F1
#
_cell.length_a   1.000
_cell.length_b   1.000
_cell.length_c   1.000
_cell.angle_alpha   90.00
_cell.angle_beta   90.00
_cell.angle_gamma   90.00
#
_symmetry.space_group_name_H-M   'P 1'
#
loop_
_entity.id
_entity.type
_entity.pdbx_description
1 polymer ?
#
loop_
_entity_poly.entity_id
_entity_poly.type
_entity_poly.pdbx_seq_one_letter_code
_entity_poly.pdbx_strand_id
1 'polypeptide(L)'
;MSDPEAENLARLFEGRGPELLSFLSGQLAVLRGQGHTYLGIAGVCISVTGFSGHNMVNAGALSASSMVIGLLLVLAAIVLTLRALRRIRWVSEDLGAHPGEVVARVIARRNVQQKALERAGILVGVGLTFYLTAVVLAALGKAGWTVP
;
A
#
# COMPACT_ATOMS: atom_id res chain seq x y z
N MET A 1 -6.98 -23.60 12.82
CA MET A 1 -8.31 -22.99 13.01
C MET A 1 -8.80 -22.62 11.63
N SER A 2 -9.80 -23.32 11.11
CA SER A 2 -10.38 -23.03 9.78
C SER A 2 -10.98 -21.63 9.80
N ASP A 3 -10.57 -20.80 8.84
CA ASP A 3 -11.12 -19.46 8.66
C ASP A 3 -12.61 -19.61 8.28
N PRO A 4 -13.58 -19.10 9.06
CA PRO A 4 -15.01 -19.26 8.78
C PRO A 4 -15.40 -18.72 7.39
N GLU A 5 -14.62 -17.79 6.85
CA GLU A 5 -14.77 -17.32 5.48
C GLU A 5 -14.50 -18.43 4.44
N ALA A 6 -13.48 -19.26 4.65
CA ALA A 6 -13.10 -20.32 3.72
C ALA A 6 -14.18 -21.40 3.62
N GLU A 7 -14.80 -21.75 4.76
CA GLU A 7 -15.88 -22.73 4.80
C GLU A 7 -17.15 -22.17 4.15
N ASN A 8 -17.48 -20.90 4.41
CA ASN A 8 -18.61 -20.23 3.77
C ASN A 8 -18.44 -20.11 2.25
N LEU A 9 -17.24 -19.75 1.77
CA LEU A 9 -16.96 -19.67 0.33
C LEU A 9 -16.97 -21.05 -0.34
N ALA A 10 -16.46 -22.08 0.33
CA ALA A 10 -16.52 -23.45 -0.19
C ALA A 10 -17.97 -23.95 -0.35
N ARG A 11 -18.85 -23.64 0.62
CA ARG A 11 -20.28 -23.95 0.54
C ARG A 11 -20.98 -23.13 -0.54
N LEU A 12 -20.69 -21.83 -0.62
CA LEU A 12 -21.35 -20.92 -1.57
C LEU A 12 -21.06 -21.31 -3.02
N PHE A 13 -19.85 -21.77 -3.32
CA PHE A 13 -19.40 -22.14 -4.67
C PHE A 13 -19.30 -23.66 -4.89
N GLU A 14 -20.03 -24.46 -4.11
CA GLU A 14 -20.07 -25.92 -4.30
C GLU A 14 -20.49 -26.28 -5.74
N GLY A 15 -19.72 -27.16 -6.39
CA GLY A 15 -19.92 -27.53 -7.81
C GLY A 15 -19.52 -26.44 -8.83
N ARG A 16 -19.11 -25.25 -8.40
CA ARG A 16 -18.83 -24.07 -9.23
C ARG A 16 -17.38 -23.60 -9.14
N GLY A 17 -16.45 -24.55 -9.29
CA GLY A 17 -15.01 -24.32 -9.19
C GLY A 17 -14.47 -23.18 -10.07
N PRO A 18 -14.85 -23.05 -11.35
CA PRO A 18 -14.39 -21.94 -12.20
C PRO A 18 -14.82 -20.55 -11.68
N GLU A 19 -16.04 -20.43 -11.14
CA GLU A 19 -16.57 -19.19 -10.58
C GLU A 19 -15.81 -18.81 -9.31
N LEU A 20 -15.52 -19.78 -8.45
CA LEU A 20 -14.71 -19.59 -7.25
C LEU A 20 -13.29 -19.11 -7.58
N LEU A 21 -12.64 -19.73 -8.58
CA LEU A 21 -11.32 -19.32 -9.03
C LEU A 21 -11.33 -17.89 -9.60
N SER A 22 -12.36 -17.54 -10.37
CA SER A 22 -12.55 -16.19 -10.90
C SER A 22 -12.73 -15.17 -9.77
N PHE A 23 -13.58 -15.48 -8.78
CA PHE A 23 -13.81 -14.64 -7.61
C PHE A 23 -12.53 -14.40 -6.80
N LEU A 24 -11.79 -15.46 -6.46
CA LEU A 24 -10.52 -15.36 -5.73
C LEU A 24 -9.47 -14.57 -6.54
N SER A 25 -9.40 -14.79 -7.84
CA SER A 25 -8.51 -14.04 -8.73
C SER A 25 -8.87 -12.55 -8.78
N GLY A 26 -10.16 -12.22 -8.78
CA GLY A 26 -10.66 -10.85 -8.71
C GLY A 26 -10.24 -10.14 -7.42
N GLN A 27 -10.33 -10.81 -6.26
CA GLN A 27 -9.87 -10.25 -5.00
C GLN A 27 -8.35 -9.96 -5.00
N LEU A 28 -7.55 -10.86 -5.56
CA LEU A 28 -6.11 -10.63 -5.70
C LEU A 28 -5.79 -9.49 -6.69
N ALA A 29 -6.59 -9.33 -7.74
CA ALA A 29 -6.47 -8.21 -8.68
C ALA A 29 -6.75 -6.86 -7.98
N VAL A 30 -7.74 -6.80 -7.09
CA VAL A 30 -8.00 -5.60 -6.27
C VAL A 30 -6.79 -5.25 -5.40
N LEU A 31 -6.18 -6.24 -4.72
CA LEU A 31 -4.96 -5.99 -3.91
C LEU A 31 -3.79 -5.51 -4.78
N ARG A 32 -3.59 -6.08 -5.98
CA ARG A 32 -2.58 -5.57 -6.93
C ARG A 32 -2.86 -4.12 -7.31
N GLY A 33 -4.11 -3.80 -7.65
CA GLY A 33 -4.55 -2.46 -8.01
C GLY A 33 -4.24 -1.44 -6.90
N GLN A 34 -4.61 -1.75 -5.66
CA GLN A 34 -4.29 -0.90 -4.50
C GLN A 34 -2.78 -0.68 -4.34
N GLY A 35 -1.99 -1.75 -4.48
CA GLY A 35 -0.53 -1.64 -4.42
C GLY A 35 0.03 -0.72 -5.52
N HIS A 36 -0.45 -0.82 -6.75
CA HIS A 36 -0.05 0.08 -7.83
C HIS A 36 -0.46 1.53 -7.56
N THR A 37 -1.64 1.77 -6.99
CA THR A 37 -2.07 3.12 -6.58
C THR A 37 -1.11 3.72 -5.56
N TYR A 38 -0.70 2.97 -4.54
CA TYR A 38 0.25 3.46 -3.53
C TYR A 38 1.63 3.75 -4.13
N LEU A 39 2.13 2.90 -5.03
CA LEU A 39 3.37 3.15 -5.76
C LEU A 39 3.26 4.41 -6.64
N GLY A 40 2.12 4.63 -7.29
CA GLY A 40 1.85 5.82 -8.09
C GLY A 40 1.90 7.10 -7.25
N ILE A 41 1.17 7.13 -6.12
CA ILE A 41 1.17 8.27 -5.19
C ILE A 41 2.59 8.55 -4.67
N ALA A 42 3.31 7.51 -4.27
CA ALA A 42 4.69 7.63 -3.81
C ALA A 42 5.63 8.17 -4.90
N GLY A 43 5.49 7.70 -6.14
CA GLY A 43 6.26 8.19 -7.27
C GLY A 43 6.04 9.67 -7.56
N VAL A 44 4.78 10.13 -7.50
CA VAL A 44 4.45 11.56 -7.62
C VAL A 44 5.10 12.36 -6.49
N CYS A 45 4.98 11.91 -5.24
CA CYS A 45 5.60 12.57 -4.09
C CYS A 45 7.12 12.75 -4.26
N ILE A 46 7.82 11.69 -4.67
CA ILE A 46 9.27 11.73 -4.91
C ILE A 46 9.62 12.69 -6.06
N SER A 47 8.83 12.66 -7.13
CA SER A 47 9.07 13.52 -8.30
C SER A 47 8.90 15.00 -7.97
N VAL A 48 7.82 15.37 -7.26
CA VAL A 48 7.61 16.76 -6.81
C VAL A 48 8.70 17.20 -5.84
N THR A 49 9.14 16.30 -4.95
CA THR A 49 10.29 16.56 -4.05
C THR A 49 11.57 16.82 -4.86
N GLY A 50 11.78 16.11 -5.98
CA GLY A 50 12.93 16.31 -6.85
C GLY A 50 13.01 17.72 -7.46
N PHE A 51 11.86 18.30 -7.83
CA PHE A 51 11.80 19.67 -8.37
C PHE A 51 11.80 20.75 -7.28
N SER A 52 11.09 20.52 -6.18
CA SER A 52 10.84 21.54 -5.14
C SER A 52 11.72 21.43 -3.91
N GLY A 53 12.46 20.33 -3.75
CA GLY A 53 13.19 20.00 -2.53
C GLY A 53 14.26 21.01 -2.15
N HIS A 54 14.97 21.58 -3.14
CA HIS A 54 15.96 22.63 -2.88
C HIS A 54 15.34 23.85 -2.18
N ASN A 55 14.16 24.27 -2.64
CA ASN A 55 13.44 25.40 -2.02
C ASN A 55 12.97 25.06 -0.60
N MET A 56 12.55 23.83 -0.36
CA MET A 56 12.08 23.37 0.96
C MET A 56 13.23 23.30 1.97
N VAL A 57 14.41 22.84 1.54
CA VAL A 57 15.61 22.82 2.39
C VAL A 57 16.06 24.24 2.76
N ASN A 58 16.02 25.16 1.80
CA ASN A 58 16.43 26.55 2.04
C ASN A 58 15.43 27.36 2.87
N ALA A 59 14.18 26.92 2.99
CA ALA A 59 13.15 27.64 3.73
C ALA A 59 13.27 27.50 5.26
N GLY A 60 14.05 26.52 5.74
CA GLY A 60 14.37 26.38 7.16
C GLY A 60 14.44 24.93 7.65
N ALA A 61 15.07 24.74 8.80
CA ALA A 61 15.32 23.42 9.38
C ALA A 61 14.04 22.60 9.65
N LEU A 62 12.93 23.25 9.99
CA LEU A 62 11.64 22.57 10.22
C LEU A 62 11.03 22.04 8.92
N SER A 63 11.08 22.81 7.83
CA SER A 63 10.63 22.35 6.51
C SER A 63 11.50 21.20 6.02
N ALA A 64 12.83 21.35 6.11
CA ALA A 64 13.78 20.33 5.71
C ALA A 64 13.59 19.00 6.48
N SER A 65 13.47 19.05 7.81
CA SER A 65 13.30 17.85 8.63
C SER A 65 11.96 17.16 8.38
N SER A 66 10.86 17.92 8.26
CA SER A 66 9.54 17.39 7.92
C SER A 66 9.54 16.71 6.55
N MET A 67 10.22 17.30 5.55
CA MET A 67 10.36 16.72 4.21
C MET A 67 11.09 15.38 4.26
N VAL A 68 12.23 15.32 4.97
CA VAL A 68 13.04 14.10 5.08
C VAL A 68 12.27 12.98 5.78
N ILE A 69 11.58 13.29 6.89
CA ILE A 69 10.74 12.31 7.61
C ILE A 69 9.64 11.80 6.68
N GLY A 70 8.92 12.69 5.99
CA GLY A 70 7.88 12.31 5.04
C GLY A 70 8.40 11.39 3.94
N LEU A 71 9.54 11.73 3.35
CA LEU A 71 10.17 10.93 2.29
C LEU A 71 10.60 9.54 2.78
N LEU A 72 11.17 9.45 3.98
CA LEU A 72 11.55 8.17 4.58
C LEU A 72 10.34 7.26 4.82
N LEU A 73 9.23 7.82 5.29
CA LEU A 73 7.98 7.07 5.49
C LEU A 73 7.39 6.59 4.16
N VAL A 74 7.40 7.42 3.12
CA VAL A 74 6.96 7.05 1.77
C VAL A 74 7.84 5.94 1.18
N LEU A 75 9.17 6.02 1.37
CA LEU A 75 10.09 4.96 0.94
C LEU A 75 9.85 3.64 1.70
N ALA A 76 9.62 3.70 3.01
CA ALA A 76 9.26 2.52 3.79
C ALA A 76 7.95 1.89 3.29
N ALA A 77 6.95 2.72 2.93
CA ALA A 77 5.70 2.27 2.36
C ALA A 77 5.88 1.58 1.00
N ILE A 78 6.75 2.12 0.12
CA ILE A 78 7.12 1.47 -1.15
C ILE A 78 7.70 0.08 -0.88
N VAL A 79 8.66 -0.04 0.04
CA VAL A 79 9.28 -1.32 0.37
C VAL A 79 8.26 -2.34 0.87
N LEU A 80 7.32 -1.93 1.74
CA LEU A 80 6.24 -2.79 2.22
C LEU A 80 5.29 -3.20 1.09
N THR A 81 4.93 -2.26 0.22
CA THR A 81 4.05 -2.52 -0.94
C THR A 81 4.70 -3.52 -1.88
N LEU A 82 5.97 -3.34 -2.23
CA LEU A 82 6.72 -4.28 -3.08
C LEU A 82 6.83 -5.67 -2.43
N ARG A 83 7.06 -5.73 -1.11
CA ARG A 83 7.06 -7.00 -0.37
C ARG A 83 5.69 -7.69 -0.39
N ALA A 84 4.60 -6.93 -0.29
CA ALA A 84 3.24 -7.46 -0.36
C ALA A 84 2.92 -7.96 -1.77
N LEU A 85 3.25 -7.18 -2.80
CA LEU A 85 3.01 -7.54 -4.21
C LEU A 85 3.77 -8.79 -4.63
N ARG A 86 5.04 -8.96 -4.21
CA ARG A 86 5.82 -10.17 -4.49
C ARG A 86 5.20 -11.45 -3.95
N ARG A 87 4.33 -11.36 -2.94
CA ARG A 87 3.66 -12.53 -2.35
C ARG A 87 2.38 -12.91 -3.09
N ILE A 88 1.90 -12.09 -4.03
CA ILE A 88 0.67 -12.34 -4.80
C ILE A 88 0.95 -13.44 -5.84
N ARG A 89 0.74 -14.69 -5.42
CA ARG A 89 0.83 -15.89 -6.27
C ARG A 89 -0.52 -16.14 -6.96
N TRP A 90 -0.49 -16.80 -8.11
CA TRP A 90 -1.71 -17.17 -8.83
C TRP A 90 -2.45 -18.27 -8.10
N VAL A 91 -3.79 -18.19 -8.07
CA VAL A 91 -4.66 -19.22 -7.46
C VAL A 91 -4.45 -20.58 -8.11
N SER A 92 -4.04 -20.60 -9.39
CA SER A 92 -3.75 -21.81 -10.15
C SER A 92 -2.57 -22.62 -9.61
N GLU A 93 -1.63 -22.01 -8.87
CA GLU A 93 -0.49 -22.73 -8.29
C GLU A 93 -0.89 -23.65 -7.12
N ASP A 94 -2.09 -23.47 -6.56
CA ASP A 94 -2.58 -24.26 -5.43
C ASP A 94 -3.60 -25.35 -5.82
N LEU A 95 -3.89 -25.52 -7.13
CA LEU A 95 -4.90 -26.46 -7.64
C LEU A 95 -4.62 -27.94 -7.37
N GLY A 96 -3.46 -28.30 -6.81
CA GLY A 96 -3.05 -29.68 -6.53
C GLY A 96 -3.62 -30.32 -5.26
N ALA A 97 -4.51 -29.64 -4.52
CA ALA A 97 -5.02 -30.13 -3.23
C ALA A 97 -6.54 -30.10 -3.14
N HIS A 98 -7.11 -30.73 -2.10
CA HIS A 98 -8.55 -30.73 -1.85
C HIS A 98 -9.14 -29.30 -1.89
N PRO A 99 -10.28 -29.07 -2.56
CA PRO A 99 -10.82 -27.73 -2.82
C PRO A 99 -10.95 -26.84 -1.57
N GLY A 100 -11.38 -27.42 -0.44
CA GLY A 100 -11.49 -26.68 0.83
C GLY A 100 -10.15 -26.19 1.38
N GLU A 101 -9.07 -26.95 1.18
CA GLU A 101 -7.73 -26.55 1.62
C GLU A 101 -7.13 -25.46 0.72
N VAL A 102 -7.43 -25.51 -0.58
CA VAL A 102 -7.00 -24.50 -1.55
C VAL A 102 -7.58 -23.14 -1.18
N VAL A 103 -8.89 -23.08 -0.91
CA VAL A 103 -9.59 -21.86 -0.51
C VAL A 103 -9.00 -21.29 0.79
N ALA A 104 -8.81 -22.13 1.81
CA ALA A 104 -8.24 -21.70 3.08
C ALA A 104 -6.81 -21.13 2.93
N ARG A 105 -5.95 -21.77 2.12
CA ARG A 105 -4.59 -21.27 1.87
C ARG A 105 -4.58 -19.96 1.09
N VAL A 106 -5.45 -19.80 0.10
CA VAL A 106 -5.57 -18.56 -0.69
C VAL A 106 -6.03 -17.41 0.21
N ILE A 107 -7.06 -17.61 1.02
CA ILE A 107 -7.59 -16.60 1.94
C ILE A 107 -6.55 -16.21 3.00
N ALA A 108 -5.86 -17.18 3.61
CA ALA A 108 -4.83 -16.90 4.60
C ALA A 108 -3.70 -16.02 4.02
N ARG A 109 -3.24 -16.32 2.80
CA ARG A 109 -2.23 -15.50 2.11
C ARG A 109 -2.76 -14.11 1.75
N ARG A 110 -3.99 -14.03 1.21
CA ARG A 110 -4.68 -12.77 0.90
C ARG A 110 -4.74 -11.87 2.14
N ASN A 111 -5.14 -12.42 3.29
CA ASN A 111 -5.28 -11.67 4.54
C ASN A 111 -3.93 -11.12 5.05
N VAL A 112 -2.84 -11.88 4.91
CA VAL A 112 -1.50 -11.40 5.24
C VAL A 112 -1.06 -10.26 4.31
N GLN A 113 -1.35 -10.37 3.01
CA GLN A 113 -1.03 -9.33 2.02
C GLN A 113 -1.85 -8.07 2.25
N GLN A 114 -3.14 -8.21 2.53
CA GLN A 114 -4.05 -7.11 2.84
C GLN A 114 -3.55 -6.32 4.05
N LYS A 115 -3.18 -6.99 5.14
CA LYS A 115 -2.60 -6.32 6.33
C LYS A 115 -1.28 -5.60 6.02
N ALA A 116 -0.46 -6.15 5.12
CA ALA A 116 0.78 -5.48 4.70
C ALA A 116 0.50 -4.23 3.86
N LEU A 117 -0.48 -4.30 2.95
CA LEU A 117 -0.91 -3.15 2.14
C LEU A 117 -1.60 -2.08 2.98
N GLU A 118 -2.41 -2.45 3.97
CA GLU A 118 -3.02 -1.52 4.92
C GLU A 118 -1.95 -0.72 5.67
N ARG A 119 -0.93 -1.40 6.21
CA ARG A 119 0.21 -0.73 6.86
C ARG A 119 0.98 0.18 5.90
N ALA A 120 1.17 -0.25 4.65
CA ALA A 120 1.79 0.58 3.63
C ALA A 120 0.95 1.83 3.34
N GLY A 121 -0.38 1.69 3.22
CA GLY A 121 -1.30 2.81 3.04
C GLY A 121 -1.23 3.83 4.18
N ILE A 122 -1.18 3.36 5.43
CA ILE A 122 -0.99 4.24 6.61
C ILE A 122 0.34 5.00 6.50
N LEU A 123 1.44 4.32 6.17
CA LEU A 123 2.75 4.96 6.00
C LEU A 123 2.77 5.98 4.86
N VAL A 124 2.12 5.70 3.73
CA VAL A 124 1.94 6.69 2.64
C VAL A 124 1.17 7.90 3.18
N GLY A 125 0.05 7.69 3.87
CA GLY A 125 -0.78 8.77 4.41
C GLY A 125 -0.01 9.66 5.37
N VAL A 126 0.64 9.07 6.38
CA VAL A 126 1.46 9.80 7.36
C VAL A 126 2.64 10.51 6.68
N GLY A 127 3.35 9.82 5.79
CA GLY A 127 4.48 10.40 5.05
C GLY A 127 4.07 11.58 4.19
N LEU A 128 2.91 11.50 3.52
CA LEU A 128 2.36 12.57 2.71
C LEU A 128 1.95 13.77 3.58
N THR A 129 1.41 13.55 4.78
CA THR A 129 1.14 14.63 5.73
C THR A 129 2.42 15.38 6.10
N PHE A 130 3.49 14.69 6.48
CA PHE A 130 4.79 15.32 6.77
C PHE A 130 5.36 16.07 5.57
N TYR A 131 5.23 15.50 4.37
CA TYR A 131 5.65 16.16 3.14
C TYR A 131 4.85 17.45 2.88
N LEU A 132 3.53 17.41 2.99
CA LEU A 132 2.68 18.59 2.81
C LEU A 132 2.97 19.66 3.87
N THR A 133 3.19 19.28 5.12
CA THR A 133 3.64 20.21 6.17
C THR A 133 4.94 20.91 5.77
N ALA A 134 5.91 20.18 5.22
CA ALA A 134 7.14 20.78 4.73
C ALA A 134 6.91 21.79 3.60
N VAL A 135 6.02 21.48 2.66
CA VAL A 135 5.66 22.37 1.55
C VAL A 135 5.00 23.65 2.07
N VAL A 136 4.06 23.51 3.02
CA VAL A 136 3.38 24.65 3.64
C VAL A 136 4.37 25.54 4.39
N LEU A 137 5.25 24.95 5.21
CA LEU A 137 6.28 25.70 5.93
C LEU A 137 7.23 26.42 4.95
N ALA A 138 7.59 25.77 3.85
CA ALA A 138 8.44 26.39 2.84
C ALA A 138 7.76 27.58 2.15
N ALA A 139 6.47 27.43 1.83
CA ALA A 139 5.67 28.49 1.23
C ALA A 139 5.50 29.69 2.17
N LEU A 140 5.21 29.45 3.46
CA LEU A 140 5.04 30.49 4.46
C LEU A 140 6.36 31.24 4.74
N GLY A 141 7.47 30.52 4.86
CA GLY A 141 8.80 31.13 5.02
C GLY A 141 9.16 32.02 3.84
N LYS A 142 8.82 31.61 2.61
CA LYS A 142 9.02 32.41 1.40
C LYS A 142 8.10 33.64 1.33
N ALA A 143 6.89 33.56 1.87
CA ALA A 143 5.93 34.66 1.91
C ALA A 143 6.26 35.74 2.97
N GLY A 144 7.34 35.59 3.73
CA GLY A 144 7.72 36.51 4.81
C GLY A 144 6.84 36.40 6.06
N TRP A 145 6.03 35.34 6.17
CA TRP A 145 5.22 35.08 7.35
C TRP A 145 6.07 34.33 8.37
N THR A 146 6.67 35.07 9.31
CA THR A 146 7.26 34.47 10.52
C THR A 146 6.11 33.96 11.39
N VAL A 147 6.02 32.63 11.55
CA VAL A 147 5.12 32.01 12.53
C VAL A 147 5.53 32.58 13.91
N PRO A 148 4.59 33.13 14.70
CA PRO A 148 4.90 33.67 16.02
C PRO A 148 5.44 32.60 16.98
#